data_AF-A0A7X3S4T3-F1
#
_entry.id   AF-A0A7X3S4T3-F1
#
_cell.length_a   1.000
_cell.length_b   1.000
_cell.length_c   1.000
_cell.angle_alpha   90.00
_cell.angle_beta   90.00
_cell.angle_gamma   90.00
#
_symmetry.space_group_name_H-M   'P 1'
#
loop_
_entity.id
_entity.type
_entity.pdbx_description
1 polymer ?
#
loop_
_entity_poly.entity_id
_entity_poly.type
_entity_poly.pdbx_seq_one_letter_code
_entity_poly.pdbx_strand_id
1 'polypeptide(L)' 'MTVDLPFREPQLGQDYWIEDDILPNALEVAQRCIANSTWTLGSPWRPEPWPGLRAPHALLPE' A
#
# COMPACT_ATOMS: atom_id res chain seq x y z
N MET A 1 4.63 26.72 -14.36
CA MET A 1 3.20 26.72 -13.99
C MET A 1 3.13 26.26 -12.55
N THR A 2 2.90 27.17 -11.62
CA THR A 2 2.80 26.84 -10.20
C THR A 2 1.38 26.34 -9.97
N VAL A 3 1.21 25.04 -9.77
CA VAL A 3 -0.10 24.48 -9.41
C VAL A 3 -0.30 24.81 -7.94
N ASP A 4 -1.13 25.80 -7.65
CA ASP A 4 -1.65 26.00 -6.30
C ASP A 4 -2.61 24.84 -6.05
N LEU A 5 -2.23 23.91 -5.16
CA LEU A 5 -3.09 22.83 -4.69
C LEU A 5 -3.72 23.32 -3.39
N PRO A 6 -4.91 23.97 -3.43
CA PRO A 6 -5.56 24.41 -2.20
C PRO A 6 -5.83 23.18 -1.34
N PHE A 7 -5.42 23.25 -0.08
CA PHE A 7 -5.77 22.22 0.88
C PHE A 7 -7.29 22.15 1.01
N ARG A 8 -7.82 20.92 0.95
CA ARG A 8 -9.20 20.59 1.27
C ARG A 8 -9.18 19.48 2.31
N GLU A 9 -10.01 19.60 3.33
CA GLU A 9 -10.21 18.50 4.27
C GLU A 9 -10.76 17.28 3.52
N PRO A 10 -10.12 16.10 3.63
CA PRO A 10 -10.60 14.88 3.01
C PRO A 10 -12.02 14.54 3.49
N GLN A 11 -12.84 13.96 2.61
CA GLN A 11 -14.19 13.50 2.89
C GLN A 11 -14.26 11.97 2.89
N LEU A 12 -14.84 11.39 3.96
CA LEU A 12 -15.01 9.95 4.09
C LEU A 12 -15.90 9.42 2.95
N GLY A 13 -15.46 8.34 2.30
CA GLY A 13 -16.15 7.74 1.16
C GLY A 13 -15.89 8.43 -0.19
N GLN A 14 -15.21 9.59 -0.21
CA GLN A 14 -14.81 10.28 -1.44
C GLN A 14 -13.28 10.34 -1.60
N ASP A 15 -12.59 10.91 -0.61
CA ASP A 15 -11.13 11.09 -0.65
C ASP A 15 -10.39 10.01 0.16
N TYR A 16 -11.05 9.45 1.17
CA TYR A 16 -10.50 8.37 1.98
C TYR A 16 -11.60 7.37 2.34
N TRP A 17 -11.29 6.08 2.22
CA TRP A 17 -12.19 4.99 2.55
C TRP A 17 -11.62 4.30 3.79
N ILE A 18 -12.43 4.21 4.84
CA ILE A 18 -12.09 3.49 6.07
C ILE A 18 -13.09 2.36 6.21
N GLU A 19 -12.56 1.16 6.38
CA GLU A 19 -13.33 -0.05 6.62
C GLU A 19 -12.72 -0.73 7.84
N ASP A 20 -13.53 -0.86 8.89
CA ASP A 20 -13.15 -1.59 10.08
C ASP A 20 -13.09 -3.09 9.75
N ASP A 21 -12.16 -3.81 10.38
CA ASP A 21 -12.00 -5.26 10.25
C ASP A 21 -11.87 -5.77 8.80
N ILE A 22 -11.33 -4.94 7.89
CA ILE A 22 -11.11 -5.27 6.47
C ILE A 22 -10.37 -6.61 6.25
N LEU A 23 -9.52 -6.99 7.21
CA LEU A 23 -8.87 -8.29 7.26
C LEU A 23 -9.11 -8.94 8.62
N PRO A 24 -9.67 -10.17 8.67
CA PRO A 24 -9.90 -10.87 9.93
C PRO A 24 -8.60 -11.25 10.67
N ASN A 25 -7.47 -11.22 9.97
CA ASN A 25 -6.14 -11.56 10.49
C ASN A 25 -5.06 -10.54 10.10
N ALA A 26 -5.39 -9.24 10.17
CA ALA A 26 -4.50 -8.14 9.77
C ALA A 26 -3.10 -8.22 10.39
N LEU A 27 -3.00 -8.61 11.67
CA LEU A 27 -1.70 -8.72 12.36
C LEU A 27 -0.84 -9.85 11.78
N GLU A 28 -1.44 -11.01 11.49
CA GLU A 28 -0.71 -12.12 10.88
C GLU A 28 -0.24 -11.75 9.47
N VAL A 29 -1.08 -11.06 8.70
CA VAL A 29 -0.72 -10.52 7.38
C VAL A 29 0.50 -9.60 7.49
N ALA A 30 0.47 -8.64 8.40
CA ALA A 30 1.57 -7.71 8.61
C ALA A 30 2.86 -8.42 9.02
N GLN A 31 2.78 -9.37 9.96
CA GLN A 31 3.94 -10.14 10.42
C GLN A 31 4.59 -10.94 9.29
N ARG A 32 3.80 -11.61 8.44
CA ARG A 32 4.32 -12.33 7.27
C ARG A 32 5.02 -11.39 6.29
N CYS A 33 4.42 -10.23 6.01
CA CYS A 33 5.01 -9.23 5.12
C CYS A 33 6.35 -8.73 5.67
N ILE A 34 6.41 -8.36 6.95
CA ILE A 34 7.63 -7.84 7.59
C ILE A 34 8.73 -8.91 7.64
N ALA A 35 8.38 -10.16 7.90
CA ALA A 35 9.32 -11.28 7.95
C ALA A 35 9.82 -11.71 6.56
N ASN A 36 9.19 -11.23 5.48
CA ASN A 36 9.58 -11.62 4.13
C ASN A 36 10.96 -11.05 3.79
N SER A 37 11.89 -11.91 3.42
CA SER A 37 13.21 -11.51 2.91
C SER A 37 13.18 -11.23 1.41
N THR A 38 12.11 -11.63 0.71
CA THR A 38 11.98 -11.51 -0.74
C THR A 38 10.97 -10.43 -1.09
N TRP A 39 11.50 -9.32 -1.59
CA TRP A 39 10.71 -8.18 -2.07
C TRP A 39 10.92 -8.00 -3.56
N THR A 40 9.83 -7.78 -4.29
CA THR A 40 9.92 -7.29 -5.66
C THR A 40 10.20 -5.79 -5.61
N LEU A 41 11.36 -5.40 -6.13
CA LEU A 41 11.79 -4.01 -6.20
C LEU A 41 11.12 -3.30 -7.37
N GLY A 42 10.71 -2.06 -7.16
CA GLY A 42 10.36 -1.10 -8.21
C GLY A 42 11.29 0.11 -8.19
N SER A 43 10.85 1.21 -8.79
CA SER A 43 11.61 2.47 -8.81
C SER A 43 11.86 3.03 -7.40
N PRO A 44 13.05 3.61 -7.11
CA PRO A 44 14.18 3.86 -8.02
C PRO A 44 15.18 2.69 -8.14
N TRP A 45 14.94 1.58 -7.46
CA TRP A 45 15.90 0.47 -7.36
C TRP A 45 16.01 -0.32 -8.66
N ARG A 46 14.95 -0.29 -9.47
CA ARG A 46 14.86 -0.90 -10.80
C ARG A 46 13.92 -0.08 -11.72
N PRO A 47 13.96 -0.28 -13.06
CA PRO A 47 13.28 0.60 -14.03
C PRO A 47 11.77 0.29 -14.20
N GLU A 48 11.12 -0.34 -13.23
CA GLU A 48 9.68 -0.60 -13.26
C GLU A 48 8.88 0.70 -13.03
N PRO A 49 7.69 0.83 -13.65
CA PRO A 49 6.88 2.05 -13.56
C PRO A 49 6.24 2.28 -12.18
N TRP A 50 6.30 1.30 -11.27
CA TRP A 50 5.79 1.43 -9.90
C TRP A 50 6.93 1.67 -8.91
N PRO A 51 6.72 2.50 -7.87
CA PRO A 51 7.73 2.75 -6.85
C PRO A 51 7.76 1.68 -5.76
N GLY A 52 8.88 1.59 -5.05
CA GLY A 52 8.97 0.91 -3.74
C GLY A 52 9.17 -0.60 -3.80
N LEU A 53 8.65 -1.29 -2.80
CA LEU A 53 8.85 -2.72 -2.56
C LEU A 53 7.48 -3.41 -2.46
N ARG A 54 7.31 -4.56 -3.11
CA ARG A 54 6.09 -5.39 -3.00
C ARG A 54 6.42 -6.76 -2.43
N ALA A 55 5.64 -7.20 -1.44
CA ALA A 55 5.68 -8.56 -0.95
C ALA A 55 4.74 -9.42 -1.81
N PRO A 56 5.24 -10.43 -2.55
CA PRO A 56 4.36 -11.35 -3.25
C PRO A 56 3.50 -12.13 -2.23
N HIS A 57 2.27 -12.48 -2.62
CA HIS A 57 1.35 -13.26 -1.78
C HIS A 57 1.04 -12.65 -0.40
N ALA A 58 0.99 -11.31 -0.32
CA ALA A 58 0.70 -10.59 0.93
C ALA A 58 -0.66 -11.01 1.56
N LEU A 59 -1.68 -11.23 0.74
CA LEU A 59 -3.02 -11.69 1.11
C LEU A 59 -3.29 -13.03 0.40
N LEU A 60 -3.20 -14.17 1.10
CA LEU A 60 -3.50 -15.50 0.55
C LEU A 60 -5.03 -15.77 0.61
N PRO A 61 -5.70 -16.52 -0.30
CA PRO A 61 -5.30 -17.09 -1.62
C PRO A 61 -6.08 -16.48 -2.83
N GLU A 62 -5.70 -16.55 -4.12
CA GLU A 62 -5.03 -17.58 -4.96
C GLU A 62 -3.50 -17.63 -4.99
#